data_AF-A0A2R6K3C4-F1
#
_entry.id   AF-A0A2R6K3C4-F1
#
_cell.length_a   1.000
_cell.length_b   1.000
_cell.length_c   1.000
_cell.angle_alpha   90.00
_cell.angle_beta   90.00
_cell.angle_gamma   90.00
#
_symmetry.space_group_name_H-M   'P 1'
#
loop_
_entity.id
_entity.type
_entity.pdbx_description
1 polymer ?
#
loop_
_entity_poly.entity_id
_entity_poly.type
_entity_poly.pdbx_seq_one_letter_code
_entity_poly.pdbx_strand_id
1 'polypeptide(L)'
;MGINGTSTVDQSPVVAALWGVALLVVVALAVPWFLWRSAAVVAGLPVWLWWHIGWMVVATVVFYAFGQRAWGLGIERPADNANDEVEP
;
A
#
# COMPACT_ATOMS: atom_id res chain seq x y z
N MET A 1 -18.01 22.03 19.46
CA MET A 1 -18.34 21.20 18.29
C MET A 1 -17.28 20.11 18.21
N GLY A 2 -17.60 18.91 18.71
CA GLY A 2 -16.63 17.83 18.89
C GLY A 2 -16.32 17.11 17.58
N ILE A 3 -15.05 17.10 17.21
CA ILE A 3 -14.44 16.17 16.26
C ILE A 3 -13.61 15.17 17.07
N ASN A 4 -14.27 14.42 17.95
CA ASN A 4 -13.67 13.36 18.78
C ASN A 4 -14.27 12.00 18.41
N GLY A 5 -14.44 11.72 17.11
CA GLY A 5 -15.16 10.54 16.60
C GLY A 5 -14.36 9.63 15.67
N THR A 6 -13.06 9.84 15.49
CA THR A 6 -12.26 9.11 14.47
C THR A 6 -11.02 8.40 15.03
N SER A 7 -10.89 8.25 16.35
CA SER A 7 -9.64 7.73 16.95
C SER A 7 -9.61 6.20 17.12
N THR A 8 -10.72 5.51 16.89
CA THR A 8 -10.80 4.03 16.99
C THR A 8 -11.24 3.35 15.68
N VAL A 9 -11.72 4.14 14.70
CA VAL A 9 -12.18 3.64 13.39
C VAL A 9 -11.07 3.62 12.34
N ASP A 10 -9.95 4.33 12.56
CA ASP A 10 -8.87 4.47 11.56
C ASP A 10 -7.69 3.50 11.75
N GLN A 11 -7.95 2.35 12.38
CA GLN A 11 -7.17 1.11 12.26
C GLN A 11 -8.06 0.03 11.65
N SER A 12 -8.85 0.40 10.64
CA SER A 12 -9.87 -0.49 10.09
C SER A 12 -9.25 -1.61 9.25
N PRO A 13 -9.82 -2.83 9.26
CA PRO A 13 -9.46 -3.90 8.31
C PRO A 13 -9.57 -3.43 6.85
N VAL A 14 -10.33 -2.36 6.59
CA VAL A 14 -10.41 -1.67 5.30
C VAL A 14 -9.08 -1.05 4.90
N VAL A 15 -8.35 -0.38 5.80
CA VAL A 15 -7.01 0.19 5.49
C VAL A 15 -6.01 -0.92 5.16
N ALA A 16 -6.04 -2.02 5.91
CA ALA A 16 -5.23 -3.21 5.61
C ALA A 16 -5.59 -3.81 4.25
N ALA A 17 -6.88 -3.93 3.94
CA ALA A 17 -7.36 -4.40 2.64
C ALA A 17 -6.96 -3.45 1.50
N LEU A 18 -6.99 -2.13 1.70
CA LEU A 18 -6.55 -1.14 0.73
C LEU A 18 -5.05 -1.24 0.44
N TRP A 19 -4.21 -1.45 1.46
CA TRP A 19 -2.79 -1.73 1.28
C TRP A 19 -2.55 -3.06 0.55
N GLY A 20 -3.33 -4.07 0.91
CA GLY A 20 -3.44 -5.32 0.18
C GLY A 20 -3.62 -5.00 -1.29
N VAL A 21 -4.78 -4.46 -1.67
CA VAL A 21 -5.18 -4.07 -3.03
C VAL A 21 -4.11 -3.24 -3.75
N ALA A 22 -3.50 -2.26 -3.08
CA ALA A 22 -2.43 -1.47 -3.68
C ALA A 22 -1.26 -2.34 -4.14
N LEU A 23 -0.83 -3.33 -3.35
CA LEU A 23 0.25 -4.24 -3.72
C LEU A 23 -0.10 -5.13 -4.92
N LEU A 24 -1.30 -5.73 -4.95
CA LEU A 24 -1.71 -6.53 -6.12
C LEU A 24 -1.94 -5.69 -7.37
N VAL A 25 -2.33 -4.42 -7.26
CA VAL A 25 -2.30 -3.50 -8.41
C VAL A 25 -0.87 -3.26 -8.87
N VAL A 26 0.07 -3.03 -7.94
CA VAL A 26 1.50 -2.84 -8.25
C VAL A 26 2.09 -4.09 -8.95
N VAL A 27 1.72 -5.29 -8.52
CA VAL A 27 2.17 -6.55 -9.14
C VAL A 27 1.50 -6.79 -10.48
N ALA A 28 0.18 -6.62 -10.56
CA ALA A 28 -0.56 -6.86 -11.80
C ALA A 28 -0.04 -5.94 -12.91
N LEU A 29 0.00 -4.62 -12.70
CA LEU A 29 0.44 -3.68 -13.73
C LEU A 29 1.96 -3.66 -13.98
N ALA A 30 2.74 -4.52 -13.31
CA ALA A 30 4.16 -4.65 -13.59
C ALA A 30 4.43 -5.21 -14.99
N VAL A 31 3.55 -6.07 -15.49
CA VAL A 31 3.68 -6.63 -16.85
C VAL A 31 2.92 -5.73 -17.82
N PRO A 32 3.57 -5.11 -18.83
CA PRO A 32 2.88 -4.14 -19.68
C PRO A 32 2.23 -4.86 -20.88
N TRP A 33 1.31 -5.79 -20.61
CA TRP A 33 0.63 -6.61 -21.62
C TRP A 33 -0.02 -5.76 -22.73
N PHE A 34 -0.44 -4.54 -22.40
CA PHE A 34 -1.09 -3.61 -23.32
C PHE A 34 -0.11 -2.88 -24.26
N LEU A 35 1.16 -2.75 -23.86
CA LEU A 35 2.20 -2.09 -24.67
C LEU A 35 2.94 -3.05 -25.59
N TRP A 36 2.73 -4.37 -25.47
CA TRP A 36 3.38 -5.38 -26.30
C TRP A 36 3.12 -5.25 -27.80
N ARG A 37 2.02 -4.59 -28.22
CA ARG A 37 1.72 -4.33 -29.65
C ARG A 37 2.28 -2.99 -30.14
N SER A 38 2.85 -2.17 -29.26
CA SER A 38 3.27 -0.81 -29.58
C SER A 38 4.78 -0.74 -29.83
N ALA A 39 5.16 -0.37 -31.06
CA ALA A 39 6.55 -0.07 -31.44
C ALA A 39 6.90 1.41 -31.20
N ALA A 40 6.13 2.11 -30.36
CA ALA A 40 6.34 3.53 -30.10
C ALA A 40 7.67 3.73 -29.36
N VAL A 41 8.48 4.64 -29.89
CA VAL A 41 9.78 5.01 -29.33
C VAL A 41 9.70 6.48 -28.88
N VAL A 42 10.08 6.74 -27.63
CA VAL A 42 10.13 8.09 -27.05
C VAL A 42 11.54 8.34 -26.55
N ALA A 43 12.14 9.47 -26.95
CA ALA A 43 13.51 9.84 -26.59
C ALA A 43 14.56 8.75 -26.93
N GLY A 44 14.33 7.98 -28.00
CA GLY A 44 15.23 6.91 -28.44
C GLY A 44 15.05 5.56 -27.73
N LEU A 45 14.17 5.46 -26.73
CA LEU A 45 13.86 4.19 -26.05
C LEU A 45 12.39 3.78 -26.26
N PRO A 46 12.09 2.47 -26.35
CA PRO A 46 10.72 1.99 -26.44
C PRO A 46 9.86 2.48 -25.26
N VAL A 47 8.62 2.89 -25.53
CA VAL A 47 7.66 3.35 -24.49
C VAL A 47 7.46 2.29 -23.40
N TRP A 48 7.55 1.00 -23.75
CA TRP A 48 7.51 -0.10 -22.80
C TRP A 48 8.60 -0.01 -21.72
N LEU A 49 9.79 0.47 -22.05
CA LEU A 49 10.86 0.65 -21.07
C LEU A 49 10.58 1.84 -20.15
N TRP A 50 10.06 2.95 -20.70
CA TRP A 50 9.61 4.10 -19.92
C TRP A 50 8.49 3.75 -18.94
N TRP A 51 7.58 2.85 -19.34
CA TRP A 51 6.57 2.31 -18.44
C TRP A 51 7.20 1.66 -17.22
N HIS A 52 8.22 0.81 -17.39
CA HIS A 52 8.92 0.19 -16.26
C HIS A 52 9.61 1.22 -15.36
N ILE A 53 10.22 2.25 -15.94
CA ILE A 53 10.86 3.33 -15.16
C ILE A 53 9.80 4.07 -14.32
N GLY A 54 8.69 4.47 -14.93
CA GLY A 54 7.57 5.09 -14.21
C GLY A 54 7.01 4.16 -13.14
N TRP A 55 6.88 2.87 -13.45
CA TRP A 55 6.37 1.87 -12.52
C TRP A 55 7.29 1.61 -11.33
N MET A 56 8.62 1.67 -11.53
CA MET A 56 9.58 1.59 -10.43
C MET A 56 9.44 2.77 -9.47
N VAL A 57 9.14 3.96 -9.98
CA VAL A 57 8.84 5.13 -9.12
C VAL A 57 7.54 4.90 -8.34
N VAL A 58 6.47 4.44 -9.00
CA VAL A 58 5.20 4.12 -8.32
C VAL A 58 5.40 3.06 -7.25
N ALA A 59 6.04 1.94 -7.57
CA ALA A 59 6.34 0.87 -6.63
C ALA A 59 7.14 1.40 -5.44
N THR A 60 8.18 2.20 -5.68
CA THR A 60 8.98 2.84 -4.62
C THR A 60 8.11 3.68 -3.68
N VAL A 61 7.24 4.53 -4.23
CA VAL A 61 6.34 5.38 -3.42
C VAL A 61 5.37 4.53 -2.60
N VAL A 62 4.79 3.48 -3.19
CA VAL A 62 3.87 2.57 -2.49
C VAL A 62 4.61 1.85 -1.35
N PHE A 63 5.79 1.29 -1.61
CA PHE A 63 6.60 0.62 -0.58
C PHE A 63 7.06 1.59 0.52
N TYR A 64 7.50 2.79 0.15
CA TYR A 64 7.89 3.82 1.11
C TYR A 64 6.73 4.22 2.01
N ALA A 65 5.57 4.51 1.41
CA ALA A 65 4.36 4.86 2.13
C ALA A 65 3.85 3.71 3.00
N PHE A 66 3.96 2.46 2.54
CA PHE A 66 3.65 1.27 3.33
C PHE A 66 4.56 1.17 4.55
N GLY A 67 5.88 1.28 4.35
CA GLY A 67 6.85 1.25 5.45
C GLY A 67 6.68 2.38 6.47
N GLN A 68 6.11 3.53 6.06
CA GLN A 68 5.82 4.64 6.97
C GLN A 68 4.47 4.49 7.70
N ARG A 69 3.44 3.92 7.05
CA ARG A 69 2.04 3.94 7.54
C ARG A 69 1.56 2.61 8.08
N ALA A 70 2.02 1.50 7.52
CA ALA A 70 1.55 0.16 7.84
C ALA A 70 2.52 -0.60 8.76
N TRP A 71 3.66 -0.01 9.09
CA TRP A 71 4.64 -0.59 10.00
C TRP A 71 4.11 -0.58 11.43
N GLY A 72 3.34 -1.61 11.77
CA GLY A 72 2.61 -1.73 13.05
C GLY A 72 1.11 -2.06 12.92
N LEU A 73 0.55 -2.11 11.70
CA LEU A 73 -0.81 -2.61 11.47
C LEU A 73 -0.86 -4.12 11.80
N GLY A 74 -1.37 -4.47 12.98
CA GLY A 74 -1.48 -5.85 13.47
C GLY A 74 -0.59 -6.22 14.66
N ILE A 75 0.00 -5.25 15.38
CA ILE A 75 0.58 -5.51 16.71
C ILE A 75 -0.44 -5.06 17.76
N GLU A 76 -1.30 -5.98 18.21
CA GLU A 76 -2.09 -5.77 19.41
C GLU A 76 -1.14 -5.73 20.61
N ARG A 77 -1.16 -4.63 21.39
CA ARG A 77 -0.31 -4.50 22.57
C ARG A 77 -0.87 -5.42 23.66
N PRO A 78 -0.09 -6.35 24.24
CA PRO A 78 -0.57 -7.30 25.26
C PRO A 78 -1.12 -6.65 26.56
N ALA A 79 -1.00 -5.33 26.70
CA ALA A 79 -1.39 -4.59 27.89
C ALA A 79 -2.90 -4.51 28.09
N ASP A 80 -3.71 -4.70 27.04
CA ASP A 80 -5.17 -4.60 27.15
C ASP A 80 -5.73 -5.86 27.82
N ASN A 81 -5.22 -7.04 27.48
CA ASN A 81 -5.61 -8.35 28.03
C ASN A 81 -5.14 -8.56 29.49
N ALA A 82 -4.00 -7.96 29.84
CA ALA A 82 -3.42 -8.08 31.17
C ALA A 82 -4.25 -7.34 32.25
N ASN A 83 -5.06 -6.35 31.86
CA ASN A 83 -5.96 -5.66 32.78
C ASN A 83 -7.31 -6.39 32.93
N ASP A 84 -7.71 -7.20 31.93
CA ASP A 84 -8.92 -8.04 31.98
C ASP A 84 -8.68 -9.34 32.79
N GLU A 85 -7.43 -9.83 32.83
CA GLU A 85 -7.02 -10.99 33.65
C GLU A 85 -6.73 -10.61 35.12
N VAL A 86 -6.65 -9.31 35.44
CA VAL A 86 -6.41 -8.76 36.78
C VAL A 86 -7.71 -8.17 37.35
N GLU A 87 -8.82 -8.89 37.21
CA GLU A 87 -9.99 -8.78 38.11
C GLU A 87 -10.11 -10.09 38.93
N PRO A 88 -10.06 -10.05 40.28
CA PRO A 88 -10.34 -11.19 41.15
C PRO A 88 -11.83 -11.51 41.29
#